data_AF-A0A3D5J0B2-F1
#
_entry.id   AF-A0A3D5J0B2-F1
#
_cell.length_a   1.000
_cell.length_b   1.000
_cell.length_c   1.000
_cell.angle_alpha   90.00
_cell.angle_beta   90.00
_cell.angle_gamma   90.00
#
_symmetry.space_group_name_H-M   'P 1'
#
loop_
_entity.id
_entity.type
_entity.pdbx_description
1 polymer ?
#
loop_
_entity_poly.entity_id
_entity_poly.type
_entity_poly.pdbx_seq_one_letter_code
_entity_poly.pdbx_strand_id
1 'polypeptide(L)' 'DKVKYRSQPYLLAPAELYELTGDVPNVVFPCAALHSHEEDRLALYYGAADTCTGVAYGKISEVVDFVKNNSL' A
#
# COMPACT_ATOMS: atom_id res chain seq x y z
N ASP A 1 -13.50 -4.54 -18.63
CA ASP A 1 -13.68 -4.42 -17.16
C ASP A 1 -14.26 -3.06 -16.77
N LYS A 2 -15.09 -3.01 -15.72
CA LYS A 2 -15.76 -1.80 -15.22
C LYS A 2 -15.21 -1.44 -13.84
N VAL A 3 -14.42 -0.38 -13.74
CA VAL A 3 -13.94 0.16 -12.44
C VAL A 3 -15.15 0.68 -11.66
N LYS A 4 -15.30 0.24 -10.40
CA LYS A 4 -16.38 0.69 -9.51
C LYS A 4 -15.99 1.91 -8.68
N TYR A 5 -14.75 1.93 -8.17
CA TYR A 5 -14.19 2.99 -7.33
C TYR A 5 -12.68 3.06 -7.55
N ARG A 6 -12.09 4.24 -7.39
CA ARG A 6 -10.63 4.46 -7.46
C ARG A 6 -10.25 5.64 -6.57
N SER A 7 -9.47 5.41 -5.51
CA SER A 7 -9.10 6.50 -4.60
C SER A 7 -8.30 7.59 -5.31
N GLN A 8 -8.60 8.85 -5.01
CA GLN A 8 -7.77 10.00 -5.40
C GLN A 8 -6.45 10.03 -4.61
N PRO A 9 -6.44 9.89 -3.27
CA PRO A 9 -5.20 9.87 -2.51
C PRO A 9 -4.55 8.48 -2.56
N TYR A 10 -3.24 8.45 -2.34
CA TYR A 10 -2.46 7.23 -2.13
C TYR A 10 -2.69 6.67 -0.71
N LEU A 11 -2.54 5.35 -0.56
CA LEU A 11 -2.51 4.70 0.75
C LEU A 11 -1.14 4.83 1.43
N LEU A 12 -0.06 4.79 0.63
CA LEU A 12 1.32 4.86 1.08
C LEU A 12 2.15 5.65 0.06
N ALA A 13 3.05 6.50 0.56
CA ALA A 13 4.05 7.24 -0.20
C ALA A 13 5.37 7.21 0.58
N PRO A 14 6.53 7.33 -0.09
CA PRO A 14 7.83 7.36 0.56
C PRO A 14 7.90 8.44 1.64
N ALA A 15 8.25 8.05 2.86
CA ALA A 15 8.39 8.95 4.01
C ALA A 15 9.58 8.56 4.89
N GLU A 16 9.85 7.27 5.05
CA GLU A 16 10.95 6.79 5.87
C GLU A 16 12.28 6.82 5.12
N LEU A 17 13.41 6.89 5.85
CA LEU A 17 14.73 7.01 5.24
C LEU A 17 15.04 5.88 4.24
N TYR A 18 14.60 4.65 4.56
CA TYR A 18 14.79 3.47 3.69
C TYR A 18 13.89 3.47 2.45
N GLU A 19 12.93 4.40 2.34
CA GLU A 19 12.07 4.62 1.17
C GLU A 19 12.53 5.83 0.35
N LEU A 20 13.08 6.84 1.05
CA LEU A 20 13.59 8.08 0.47
C LEU A 20 15.00 7.92 -0.11
N THR A 21 15.80 6.98 0.39
CA THR A 21 17.21 6.80 0.00
C THR A 21 17.54 5.34 -0.27
N GLY A 22 18.23 5.09 -1.38
CA GLY A 22 18.63 3.75 -1.83
C GLY A 22 19.10 3.80 -3.29
N ASP A 23 19.16 2.64 -3.93
CA ASP A 23 19.51 2.48 -5.36
C ASP A 23 18.58 3.31 -6.26
N VAL A 24 17.29 3.39 -5.92
CA VAL A 24 16.32 4.30 -6.57
C VAL A 24 15.58 5.09 -5.49
N PRO A 25 15.94 6.37 -5.24
CA PRO A 25 15.28 7.21 -4.22
C PRO A 25 13.78 7.41 -4.43
N ASN A 26 13.04 7.59 -3.34
CA ASN A 26 11.60 7.89 -3.31
C ASN A 26 10.73 6.80 -3.93
N VAL A 27 10.97 5.54 -3.57
CA VAL A 27 10.18 4.39 -4.06
C VAL A 27 9.51 3.66 -2.91
N VAL A 28 8.21 3.43 -3.10
CA VAL A 28 7.38 2.44 -2.41
C VAL A 28 6.63 1.68 -3.50
N PHE A 29 6.97 0.40 -3.71
CA PHE A 29 6.41 -0.41 -4.79
C PHE A 29 5.78 -1.70 -4.24
N PRO A 30 4.44 -1.80 -4.09
CA PRO A 30 3.79 -2.98 -3.53
C PRO A 30 3.90 -4.20 -4.45
N CYS A 31 4.27 -5.35 -3.88
CA CYS A 31 4.56 -6.57 -4.66
C CYS A 31 3.81 -7.82 -4.19
N ALA A 32 3.42 -7.91 -2.91
CA ALA A 32 2.64 -9.05 -2.40
C ALA A 32 1.74 -8.64 -1.23
N ALA A 33 0.65 -9.37 -1.03
CA ALA A 33 -0.27 -9.18 0.09
C ALA A 33 -0.63 -10.52 0.73
N LEU A 34 -0.39 -10.67 2.03
CA LEU A 34 -0.99 -11.71 2.85
C LEU A 34 -2.21 -11.14 3.54
N HIS A 35 -3.30 -11.90 3.60
CA HIS A 35 -4.54 -11.40 4.18
C HIS A 35 -5.35 -12.49 4.88
N SER A 36 -6.18 -12.09 5.83
CA SER A 36 -7.22 -12.91 6.44
C SER A 36 -8.53 -12.12 6.43
N HIS A 37 -9.53 -12.62 5.71
CA HIS A 37 -10.87 -12.03 5.70
C HIS A 37 -11.59 -12.19 7.03
N GLU A 38 -11.38 -13.31 7.71
CA GLU A 38 -11.99 -13.60 9.02
C GLU A 38 -11.45 -12.68 10.12
N GLU A 39 -10.14 -12.37 10.08
CA GLU A 39 -9.49 -11.48 11.06
C GLU A 39 -9.47 -10.01 10.63
N ASP A 40 -9.95 -9.68 9.42
CA ASP A 40 -9.87 -8.36 8.81
C ASP A 40 -8.44 -7.78 8.80
N ARG A 41 -7.46 -8.58 8.37
CA ARG A 41 -6.04 -8.23 8.37
C ARG A 41 -5.43 -8.27 6.98
N LEU A 42 -4.55 -7.32 6.72
CA LEU A 42 -3.72 -7.19 5.54
C LEU A 42 -2.27 -6.93 5.97
N ALA A 43 -1.33 -7.68 5.40
CA ALA A 43 0.09 -7.40 5.40
C ALA A 43 0.55 -7.21 3.96
N LEU A 44 0.98 -5.99 3.60
CA LEU A 44 1.41 -5.60 2.27
C LEU A 44 2.94 -5.52 2.23
N TYR A 45 3.56 -6.39 1.46
CA TYR A 45 5.00 -6.33 1.16
C TYR A 45 5.24 -5.37 0.00
N TYR A 46 6.25 -4.52 0.16
CA TYR A 46 6.63 -3.54 -0.85
C TYR A 46 8.15 -3.39 -0.93
N GLY A 47 8.65 -3.09 -2.13
CA GLY A 47 10.02 -2.63 -2.32
C GLY A 47 10.17 -1.19 -1.88
N ALA A 48 11.21 -0.90 -1.10
CA ALA A 48 11.55 0.43 -0.64
C ALA A 48 12.90 0.87 -1.22
N ALA A 49 12.88 2.01 -1.89
CA ALA A 49 14.01 2.60 -2.61
C ALA A 49 14.78 1.64 -3.56
N ASP A 50 14.10 0.63 -4.13
CA ASP A 50 14.69 -0.52 -4.85
C ASP A 50 15.87 -1.20 -4.12
N THR A 51 15.92 -1.09 -2.79
CA THR A 51 17.07 -1.49 -1.97
C THR A 51 16.69 -2.55 -0.94
N CYS A 52 15.52 -2.43 -0.33
CA CYS A 52 15.06 -3.37 0.68
C CYS A 52 13.57 -3.69 0.54
N THR A 53 13.09 -4.67 1.31
CA THR A 53 11.68 -5.03 1.38
C THR A 53 11.08 -4.57 2.70
N GLY A 54 10.03 -3.76 2.63
CA GLY A 54 9.22 -3.33 3.75
C GLY A 54 7.91 -4.10 3.87
N VAL A 55 7.24 -3.94 5.02
CA VAL A 55 5.88 -4.46 5.25
C VAL A 55 5.02 -3.38 5.90
N ALA A 56 3.84 -3.15 5.33
CA ALA A 56 2.81 -2.29 5.91
C ALA A 56 1.60 -3.15 6.34
N TYR A 57 0.91 -2.73 7.39
CA TYR A 57 -0.28 -3.43 7.90
C TYR A 57 -1.52 -2.56 7.76
N GLY A 58 -2.68 -3.20 7.59
CA GLY A 58 -3.96 -2.51 7.59
C GLY A 58 -5.11 -3.50 7.76
N LYS A 59 -6.33 -2.96 7.80
CA LYS A 59 -7.55 -3.75 7.72
C LYS A 59 -8.13 -3.69 6.32
N ILE A 60 -8.68 -4.82 5.84
CA ILE A 60 -9.24 -4.90 4.49
C ILE A 60 -10.47 -4.00 4.39
N SER A 61 -11.32 -4.03 5.42
CA SER A 61 -12.53 -3.20 5.51
C SER A 61 -12.20 -1.71 5.39
N GLU A 62 -11.22 -1.23 6.16
CA GLU A 62 -10.79 0.16 6.17
C GLU A 62 -10.19 0.58 4.81
N VAL A 63 -9.41 -0.29 4.16
CA VAL A 63 -8.87 -0.01 2.81
C VAL A 63 -9.98 0.12 1.78
N VAL A 64 -10.97 -0.79 1.79
CA VAL A 64 -12.10 -0.74 0.86
C VAL A 64 -12.95 0.50 1.09
N ASP A 65 -13.23 0.83 2.35
CA ASP A 65 -14.02 2.02 2.70
C ASP A 65 -13.28 3.30 2.34
N PHE A 66 -11.96 3.35 2.56
CA PHE A 66 -11.12 4.45 2.10
C PHE A 66 -11.23 4.65 0.59
N VAL A 67 -11.15 3.56 -0.19
CA VAL A 67 -11.24 3.63 -1.67
C VAL A 67 -12.62 4.13 -2.12
N LYS A 68 -13.71 3.69 -1.48
CA LYS A 68 -15.07 4.14 -1.81
C LYS A 68 -15.30 5.61 -1.46
N ASN A 69 -14.87 6.01 -0.25
CA ASN A 69 -15.12 7.34 0.29
C ASN A 69 -14.24 8.42 -0.33
N ASN A 70 -13.14 8.04 -0.98
CA ASN A 70 -12.23 8.95 -1.66
C ASN A 70 -12.17 8.69 -3.17
N SER A 71 -13.23 8.12 -3.76
CA SER A 71 -13.25 7.82 -5.19
C SER A 71 -13.20 9.09 -6.04
N LEU A 72 -12.35 9.08 -7.07
CA LEU A 72 -12.35 10.03 -8.19
C LEU A 72 -13.66 9.98 -8.97
#